data_AF-A0A7X3ZJS4-F1
#
_entry.id   AF-A0A7X3ZJS4-F1
#
_cell.length_a   1.000
_cell.length_b   1.000
_cell.length_c   1.000
_cell.angle_alpha   90.00
_cell.angle_beta   90.00
_cell.angle_gamma   90.00
#
_symmetry.space_group_name_H-M   'P 1'
#
loop_
_entity.id
_entity.type
_entity.pdbx_description
1 polymer ?
#
loop_
_entity_poly.entity_id
_entity_poly.type
_entity_poly.pdbx_seq_one_letter_code
_entity_poly.pdbx_strand_id
1 'polypeptide(L)'
;MNRHLKNGSQFMKKANSKSKSSTTKRANTNKSKKNDQTSAHKENIIQNTCEEKILNLWEKRKVYNVDDKTTELPNYVIREMPTPVNRLSIDTLCRKIHQDIFLKYEMMQGNTVSYSPHWETFPFSIEASVIKENIASTSGNIINFRKKCRQLFSENL
;
A
#
# COMPACT_ATOMS: atom_id res chain seq x y z
N MET A 1 -32.22 -2.57 65.48
CA MET A 1 -31.47 -1.65 66.36
C MET A 1 -30.73 -0.66 65.48
N ASN A 2 -30.60 0.57 65.95
CA ASN A 2 -30.53 1.81 65.18
C ASN A 2 -29.10 2.17 64.69
N ARG A 3 -29.04 3.07 63.68
CA ARG A 3 -27.96 4.05 63.36
C ARG A 3 -26.72 3.54 62.61
N HIS A 4 -26.00 4.31 61.79
CA HIS A 4 -26.19 5.55 61.02
C HIS A 4 -24.84 5.74 60.30
N LEU A 5 -24.75 5.60 58.96
CA LEU A 5 -23.51 5.90 58.23
C LEU A 5 -23.50 7.38 57.83
N LYS A 6 -22.50 8.11 58.34
CA LYS A 6 -22.27 9.54 58.11
C LYS A 6 -21.70 9.79 56.71
N ASN A 7 -22.34 10.73 56.03
CA ASN A 7 -21.80 11.94 55.37
C ASN A 7 -20.56 11.84 54.47
N GLY A 8 -20.68 12.41 53.26
CA GLY A 8 -19.52 12.92 52.54
C GLY A 8 -19.71 13.22 51.05
N SER A 9 -20.78 13.92 50.64
CA SER A 9 -20.90 14.46 49.28
C SER A 9 -19.92 15.62 49.09
N GLN A 10 -18.86 15.41 48.30
CA GLN A 10 -17.98 16.48 47.83
C GLN A 10 -18.52 17.05 46.52
N PHE A 11 -19.28 18.15 46.63
CA PHE A 11 -19.64 19.00 45.51
C PHE A 11 -18.43 19.83 45.06
N MET A 12 -18.04 19.67 43.80
CA MET A 12 -17.02 20.47 43.12
C MET A 12 -17.43 21.95 43.03
N LYS A 13 -16.61 22.85 43.57
CA LYS A 13 -16.75 24.31 43.40
C LYS A 13 -16.04 24.76 42.13
N LYS A 14 -16.78 25.28 41.16
CA LYS A 14 -16.26 26.00 39.98
C LYS A 14 -15.65 27.33 40.43
N ALA A 15 -14.34 27.51 40.21
CA ALA A 15 -13.67 28.80 40.38
C ALA A 15 -13.87 29.65 39.11
N ASN A 16 -14.40 30.86 39.28
CA ASN A 16 -14.64 31.83 38.22
C ASN A 16 -13.57 32.93 38.33
N SER A 17 -12.55 32.93 37.47
CA SER A 17 -11.50 33.97 37.47
C SER A 17 -11.67 34.91 36.27
N LYS A 18 -11.93 36.19 36.56
CA LYS A 18 -12.02 37.30 35.61
C LYS A 18 -10.68 37.48 34.86
N SER A 19 -10.68 37.28 33.55
CA SER A 19 -9.53 37.60 32.68
C SER A 19 -9.45 39.11 32.45
N LYS A 20 -8.39 39.75 32.96
CA LYS A 20 -8.04 41.14 32.59
C LYS A 20 -7.44 41.13 31.19
N SER A 21 -8.07 41.84 30.25
CA SER A 21 -7.56 42.07 28.90
C SER A 21 -6.40 43.08 28.94
N SER A 22 -5.18 42.61 28.72
CA SER A 22 -4.03 43.48 28.46
C SER A 22 -3.93 43.76 26.96
N THR A 23 -4.31 44.96 26.55
CA THR A 23 -4.08 45.51 25.21
C THR A 23 -2.61 45.88 25.06
N THR A 24 -1.82 45.03 24.40
CA THR A 24 -0.46 45.39 23.98
C THR A 24 -0.50 45.97 22.57
N LYS A 25 -0.18 47.27 22.45
CA LYS A 25 -0.05 47.98 21.17
C LYS A 25 1.08 47.35 20.35
N ARG A 26 0.76 46.90 19.13
CA ARG A 26 1.70 46.29 18.18
C ARG A 26 2.47 47.39 17.46
N ALA A 27 3.78 47.50 17.70
CA ALA A 27 4.66 48.36 16.93
C ALA A 27 4.87 47.75 15.52
N ASN A 28 4.56 48.53 14.48
CA ASN A 28 4.81 48.15 13.09
C ASN A 28 6.31 48.09 12.82
N THR A 29 6.83 46.88 12.63
CA THR A 29 8.14 46.67 12.01
C THR A 29 7.90 46.23 10.57
N ASN A 30 8.36 47.06 9.63
CA ASN A 30 8.35 46.79 8.19
C ASN A 30 9.15 45.51 7.93
N LYS A 31 8.46 44.42 7.58
CA LYS A 31 9.09 43.18 7.10
C LYS A 31 9.09 43.20 5.58
N SER A 32 10.29 43.16 5.01
CA SER A 32 10.56 43.10 3.58
C SER A 32 9.68 42.07 2.87
N LYS A 33 9.03 42.47 1.76
CA LYS A 33 8.40 41.55 0.81
C LYS A 33 9.45 40.58 0.29
N LYS A 34 9.40 39.33 0.74
CA LYS A 34 10.00 38.21 0.02
C LYS A 34 8.95 37.76 -0.98
N ASN A 35 9.26 37.88 -2.27
CA ASN A 35 8.40 37.38 -3.33
C ASN A 35 8.40 35.85 -3.24
N ASP A 36 7.31 35.27 -2.75
CA ASP A 36 7.07 33.83 -2.84
C ASP A 36 6.64 33.51 -4.28
N GLN A 37 7.62 33.26 -5.15
CA GLN A 37 7.38 32.47 -6.36
C GLN A 37 7.24 31.01 -5.95
N THR A 38 6.05 30.61 -5.50
CA THR A 38 5.70 29.19 -5.26
C THR A 38 4.41 28.83 -5.99
N SER A 39 4.43 28.92 -7.32
CA SER A 39 3.35 28.40 -8.15
C SER A 39 3.91 27.82 -9.46
N ALA A 40 4.79 26.83 -9.37
CA ALA A 40 5.23 26.02 -10.53
C ALA A 40 5.98 24.71 -10.18
N HIS A 41 6.35 24.47 -8.91
CA HIS A 41 7.34 23.42 -8.60
C HIS A 41 6.78 22.08 -8.07
N LYS A 42 5.46 21.91 -7.96
CA LYS A 42 4.85 20.73 -7.31
C LYS A 42 4.54 19.55 -8.22
N GLU A 43 4.71 19.67 -9.52
CA GLU A 43 4.24 18.63 -10.46
C GLU A 43 5.35 17.67 -10.95
N ASN A 44 6.59 17.84 -10.48
CA ASN A 44 7.74 17.04 -10.96
C ASN A 44 8.57 16.37 -9.85
N ILE A 45 7.97 16.07 -8.69
CA ILE A 45 8.65 15.35 -7.59
C ILE A 45 8.71 13.83 -7.87
N ILE A 46 7.71 13.29 -8.58
CA ILE A 46 7.57 11.85 -8.79
C ILE A 46 8.63 11.31 -9.77
N GLN A 47 9.13 12.13 -10.69
CA GLN A 47 9.89 11.65 -11.85
C GLN A 47 11.37 11.35 -11.59
N ASN A 48 11.93 11.49 -10.37
CA ASN A 48 13.38 11.32 -10.20
C ASN A 48 13.95 10.96 -8.80
N THR A 49 13.15 10.49 -7.84
CA THR A 49 13.65 10.43 -6.45
C THR A 49 13.76 9.01 -5.88
N CYS A 50 15.00 8.52 -5.84
CA CYS A 50 15.50 7.35 -5.10
C CYS A 50 14.98 5.95 -5.46
N GLU A 51 13.67 5.75 -5.66
CA GLU A 51 13.11 4.40 -5.72
C GLU A 51 13.65 3.57 -6.89
N GLU A 52 13.67 4.11 -8.11
CA GLU A 52 14.23 3.42 -9.28
C GLU A 52 15.70 3.04 -9.08
N LYS A 53 16.49 3.89 -8.42
CA LYS A 53 17.90 3.61 -8.12
C LYS A 53 18.04 2.49 -7.10
N ILE A 54 17.16 2.45 -6.09
CA ILE A 54 17.10 1.40 -5.07
C ILE A 54 16.68 0.08 -5.71
N LEU A 55 15.66 0.07 -6.58
CA LEU A 55 15.22 -1.12 -7.32
C LEU A 55 16.34 -1.69 -8.17
N ASN A 56 17.02 -0.85 -8.96
CA ASN A 56 18.18 -1.25 -9.75
C ASN A 56 19.32 -1.82 -8.88
N LEU A 57 19.54 -1.27 -7.68
CA LEU A 57 20.52 -1.80 -6.74
C LEU A 57 20.11 -3.18 -6.21
N TRP A 58 18.84 -3.36 -5.86
CA TRP A 58 18.29 -4.61 -5.35
C TRP A 58 18.35 -5.73 -6.39
N GLU A 59 18.06 -5.40 -7.65
CA GLU A 59 18.17 -6.34 -8.77
C GLU A 59 19.62 -6.78 -8.99
N LYS A 60 20.56 -5.83 -9.05
CA LYS A 60 22.00 -6.14 -9.20
C LYS A 60 22.54 -7.00 -8.06
N ARG A 61 22.05 -6.78 -6.84
CA ARG A 61 22.45 -7.54 -5.65
C ARG A 61 21.66 -8.83 -5.46
N LYS A 62 20.63 -9.09 -6.28
CA LYS A 62 19.75 -10.25 -6.17
C LYS A 62 19.24 -10.49 -4.74
N VAL A 63 18.81 -9.41 -4.07
CA VAL A 63 18.52 -9.38 -2.63
C VAL A 63 17.53 -10.47 -2.17
N TYR A 64 16.59 -10.88 -3.04
CA TYR A 64 15.57 -11.88 -2.74
C TYR A 64 15.92 -13.29 -3.18
N ASN A 65 17.09 -13.51 -3.81
CA ASN A 65 17.48 -14.85 -4.18
C ASN A 65 17.98 -15.58 -2.93
N VAL A 66 17.44 -16.77 -2.70
CA VAL A 66 18.03 -17.70 -1.74
C VAL A 66 19.37 -18.14 -2.32
N ASP A 67 20.47 -17.93 -1.59
CA ASP A 67 21.79 -18.36 -2.04
C ASP A 67 21.77 -19.88 -2.25
N ASP A 68 22.03 -20.33 -3.49
CA ASP A 68 22.10 -21.75 -3.86
C ASP A 68 23.15 -22.54 -3.04
N LYS A 69 24.04 -21.82 -2.36
CA LYS A 69 25.09 -22.36 -1.49
C LYS A 69 24.61 -22.68 -0.08
N THR A 70 23.41 -22.26 0.27
CA THR A 70 22.79 -22.58 1.56
C THR A 70 22.28 -24.01 1.47
N THR A 71 23.03 -24.95 2.04
CA THR A 71 22.65 -26.37 2.08
C THR A 71 21.43 -26.63 2.98
N GLU A 72 20.99 -25.62 3.72
CA GLU A 72 19.89 -25.68 4.67
C GLU A 72 18.55 -25.31 4.02
N LEU A 73 17.49 -26.05 4.38
CA LEU A 73 16.13 -25.78 3.94
C LEU A 73 15.67 -24.40 4.45
N PRO A 74 14.86 -23.66 3.68
CA PRO A 74 14.37 -22.36 4.11
C PRO A 74 13.49 -22.49 5.35
N ASN A 75 13.69 -21.61 6.33
CA ASN A 75 12.88 -21.50 7.53
C ASN A 75 11.41 -21.21 7.19
N TYR A 76 11.17 -20.40 6.16
CA TYR A 76 9.83 -20.01 5.72
C TYR A 76 9.66 -20.13 4.21
N VAL A 77 8.48 -20.61 3.78
CA VAL A 77 8.08 -20.66 2.38
C VAL A 77 6.76 -19.93 2.22
N ILE A 78 6.78 -18.77 1.59
CA ILE A 78 5.58 -17.97 1.35
C ILE A 78 4.94 -18.44 0.05
N ARG A 79 3.78 -19.09 0.18
CA ARG A 79 2.96 -19.54 -0.95
C ARG A 79 1.84 -18.54 -1.19
N GLU A 80 1.88 -17.92 -2.36
CA GLU A 80 0.89 -16.91 -2.75
C GLU A 80 -0.07 -17.47 -3.80
N MET A 81 -1.34 -17.05 -3.74
CA MET A 81 -2.25 -17.21 -4.86
C MET A 81 -1.84 -16.29 -6.02
N PRO A 82 -1.93 -16.76 -7.27
CA PRO A 82 -1.53 -15.98 -8.41
C PRO A 82 -2.42 -14.73 -8.52
N THR A 83 -1.80 -13.59 -8.80
CA THR A 83 -2.52 -12.31 -8.90
C THR A 83 -2.87 -12.02 -10.36
N PRO A 84 -4.11 -11.68 -10.71
CA PRO A 84 -4.48 -11.34 -12.08
C PRO A 84 -3.77 -10.07 -12.52
N VAL A 85 -3.03 -10.15 -13.63
CA VAL A 85 -2.22 -9.04 -14.16
C VAL A 85 -3.09 -7.82 -14.49
N ASN A 86 -4.27 -8.06 -15.07
CA ASN A 86 -5.18 -7.01 -15.56
C ASN A 86 -5.96 -6.28 -14.45
N ARG A 87 -5.93 -6.73 -13.19
CA ARG A 87 -6.74 -6.11 -12.10
C ARG A 87 -5.94 -5.87 -10.84
N LEU A 88 -4.91 -5.04 -10.95
CA LEU A 88 -4.21 -4.49 -9.80
C LEU A 88 -5.11 -3.47 -9.08
N SER A 89 -5.78 -3.92 -8.03
CA SER A 89 -6.52 -3.06 -7.09
C SER A 89 -5.63 -2.59 -5.94
N ILE A 90 -6.07 -1.57 -5.22
CA ILE A 90 -5.41 -1.14 -3.97
C ILE A 90 -5.35 -2.27 -2.94
N ASP A 91 -6.36 -3.14 -2.90
CA ASP A 91 -6.39 -4.30 -2.00
C ASP A 91 -5.28 -5.30 -2.34
N THR A 92 -5.07 -5.51 -3.64
CA THR A 92 -3.98 -6.35 -4.16
C THR A 92 -2.64 -5.77 -3.77
N LEU A 93 -2.45 -4.45 -3.95
CA LEU A 93 -1.24 -3.74 -3.53
C LEU A 93 -1.02 -3.85 -2.02
N CYS A 94 -2.05 -3.60 -1.21
CA CYS A 94 -1.99 -3.67 0.25
C CYS A 94 -1.55 -5.07 0.72
N ARG A 95 -2.11 -6.12 0.12
CA ARG A 95 -1.73 -7.50 0.40
C ARG A 95 -0.26 -7.77 0.07
N LYS A 96 0.22 -7.28 -1.08
CA LYS A 96 1.63 -7.43 -1.50
C LYS A 96 2.58 -6.68 -0.57
N ILE A 97 2.24 -5.46 -0.17
CA ILE A 97 3.03 -4.68 0.80
C ILE A 97 3.11 -5.41 2.14
N HIS A 98 1.98 -5.94 2.63
CA HIS A 98 1.99 -6.68 3.89
C HIS A 98 2.89 -7.92 3.84
N GLN A 99 2.85 -8.67 2.73
CA GLN A 99 3.74 -9.81 2.51
C GLN A 99 5.21 -9.39 2.44
N ASP A 100 5.52 -8.27 1.80
CA ASP A 100 6.87 -7.72 1.70
C ASP A 100 7.43 -7.27 3.06
N ILE A 101 6.60 -6.64 3.91
CA ILE A 101 6.97 -6.29 5.28
C ILE A 101 7.36 -7.53 6.08
N PHE A 102 6.54 -8.58 6.02
CA PHE A 102 6.84 -9.86 6.69
C PHE A 102 8.12 -10.51 6.15
N LEU A 103 8.27 -10.56 4.82
CA LEU A 103 9.45 -11.12 4.17
C LEU A 103 10.74 -10.43 4.64
N LYS A 104 10.75 -9.09 4.61
CA LYS A 104 11.91 -8.30 5.06
C LYS A 104 12.18 -8.48 6.54
N TYR A 105 11.14 -8.52 7.37
CA TYR A 105 11.29 -8.76 8.80
C TYR A 105 12.03 -10.08 9.06
N GLU A 106 11.56 -11.17 8.49
CA GLU A 106 12.17 -12.49 8.67
C GLU A 106 13.60 -12.55 8.12
N MET A 107 13.85 -11.97 6.94
CA MET A 107 15.20 -11.87 6.38
C MET A 107 16.15 -11.08 7.29
N MET A 108 15.69 -9.99 7.91
CA MET A 108 16.48 -9.17 8.84
C MET A 108 16.76 -9.89 10.17
N GLN A 109 15.90 -10.80 10.59
CA GLN A 109 16.12 -11.67 11.76
C GLN A 109 17.13 -12.79 11.48
N GLY A 110 17.60 -12.94 10.24
CA GLY A 110 18.55 -13.97 9.82
C GLY A 110 17.88 -15.28 9.40
N ASN A 111 16.55 -15.31 9.23
CA ASN A 111 15.84 -16.49 8.73
C ASN A 111 15.93 -16.55 7.20
N THR A 112 16.08 -17.77 6.68
CA THR A 112 16.03 -18.00 5.23
C THR A 112 14.58 -18.08 4.78
N VAL A 113 14.14 -17.18 3.89
CA VAL A 113 12.77 -17.14 3.38
C VAL A 113 12.75 -17.34 1.87
N SER A 114 11.93 -18.30 1.43
CA SER A 114 11.65 -18.51 0.01
C SER A 114 10.31 -17.86 -0.34
N TYR A 115 10.35 -16.90 -1.27
CA TYR A 115 9.16 -16.25 -1.82
C TYR A 115 9.29 -16.16 -3.34
N SER A 116 8.28 -16.67 -4.05
CA SER A 116 8.16 -16.52 -5.50
C SER A 116 6.82 -15.87 -5.80
N PRO A 117 6.79 -14.65 -6.38
CA PRO A 117 5.54 -14.05 -6.81
C PRO A 117 4.93 -14.86 -7.96
N HIS A 118 3.62 -14.99 -7.96
CA HIS A 118 2.88 -15.67 -9.03
C HIS A 118 1.88 -14.70 -9.68
N TRP A 119 1.85 -14.70 -11.00
CA TRP A 119 0.93 -13.91 -11.81
C TRP A 119 -0.04 -14.84 -12.53
N GLU A 120 -1.33 -14.47 -12.52
CA GLU A 120 -2.39 -15.20 -13.22
C GLU A 120 -2.56 -14.60 -14.61
N THR A 121 -2.22 -15.38 -15.64
CA THR A 121 -2.32 -14.99 -17.05
C THR A 121 -3.67 -15.31 -17.67
N PHE A 122 -4.51 -16.08 -16.97
CA PHE A 122 -5.80 -16.50 -17.49
C PHE A 122 -6.89 -16.54 -16.40
N PRO A 123 -7.23 -15.38 -15.80
CA PRO A 123 -8.32 -15.32 -14.85
C PRO A 123 -9.67 -15.57 -15.53
N PHE A 124 -10.60 -16.17 -14.78
CA PHE A 124 -11.99 -16.40 -15.21
C PHE A 124 -12.68 -15.13 -15.74
N SER A 125 -12.28 -13.95 -15.24
CA SER A 125 -12.80 -12.67 -15.70
C SER A 125 -12.58 -12.42 -17.20
N ILE A 126 -11.48 -12.93 -17.78
CA ILE A 126 -11.21 -12.81 -19.22
C ILE A 126 -12.21 -13.63 -20.02
N GLU A 127 -12.47 -14.88 -19.60
CA GLU A 127 -13.47 -15.72 -20.26
C GLU A 127 -14.87 -15.09 -20.17
N ALA A 128 -15.24 -14.59 -19.00
CA ALA A 128 -16.51 -13.90 -18.80
C ALA A 128 -16.65 -12.66 -19.70
N SER A 129 -15.58 -11.88 -19.87
CA SER A 129 -15.56 -10.74 -20.80
C SER A 129 -15.72 -11.16 -22.25
N VAL A 130 -14.98 -12.18 -22.71
CA VAL A 130 -15.09 -12.69 -24.09
C VAL A 130 -16.48 -13.27 -24.35
N ILE A 131 -17.07 -13.98 -23.38
CA ILE A 131 -18.44 -14.50 -23.47
C ILE A 131 -19.44 -13.34 -23.56
N LYS A 132 -19.28 -12.29 -22.74
CA LYS A 132 -20.15 -11.11 -22.75
C LYS A 132 -20.09 -10.35 -24.08
N GLU A 133 -18.92 -10.25 -24.69
CA GLU A 133 -18.74 -9.64 -26.02
C GLU A 133 -19.28 -10.52 -27.16
N ASN A 134 -19.27 -11.84 -26.98
CA ASN A 134 -19.66 -12.82 -27.99
C ASN A 134 -21.02 -13.50 -27.74
N ILE A 135 -21.93 -12.89 -26.97
CA ILE A 135 -23.27 -13.45 -26.69
C ILE A 135 -24.02 -13.83 -27.99
N ALA A 136 -23.67 -13.23 -29.14
CA ALA A 136 -24.25 -13.54 -30.45
C ALA A 136 -23.56 -14.67 -31.27
N SER A 137 -22.39 -15.22 -30.85
CA SER A 137 -21.56 -16.13 -31.67
C SER A 137 -21.27 -17.49 -31.01
N THR A 138 -22.10 -17.89 -30.04
CA THR A 138 -21.84 -18.98 -29.08
C THR A 138 -21.84 -20.40 -29.67
N SER A 139 -22.14 -20.61 -30.95
CA SER A 139 -22.17 -21.95 -31.56
C SER A 139 -21.09 -22.14 -32.62
N GLY A 140 -19.89 -22.61 -32.24
CA GLY A 140 -19.16 -23.46 -33.18
C GLY A 140 -17.65 -23.64 -33.07
N ASN A 141 -16.87 -22.80 -32.38
CA ASN A 141 -15.41 -23.02 -32.41
C ASN A 141 -14.64 -22.60 -31.14
N ILE A 142 -14.39 -23.59 -30.26
CA ILE A 142 -13.57 -23.47 -29.04
C ILE A 142 -12.17 -22.91 -29.34
N ILE A 143 -11.61 -23.19 -30.52
CA ILE A 143 -10.28 -22.70 -30.91
C ILE A 143 -10.31 -21.17 -31.08
N ASN A 144 -11.36 -20.65 -31.71
CA ASN A 144 -11.53 -19.20 -31.89
C ASN A 144 -11.79 -18.50 -30.56
N PHE A 145 -12.54 -19.13 -29.65
CA PHE A 145 -12.73 -18.64 -28.28
C PHE A 145 -11.39 -18.50 -27.54
N ARG A 146 -10.59 -19.57 -27.49
CA ARG A 146 -9.28 -19.55 -26.83
C ARG A 146 -8.30 -18.56 -27.46
N LYS A 147 -8.37 -18.34 -28.77
CA LYS A 147 -7.59 -17.29 -29.47
C LYS A 147 -8.02 -15.89 -29.00
N LYS A 148 -9.31 -15.61 -28.95
CA LYS A 148 -9.85 -14.33 -28.43
C LYS A 148 -9.44 -14.08 -26.98
N CYS A 149 -9.53 -15.08 -26.10
CA CYS A 149 -9.11 -14.91 -24.71
C CYS A 149 -7.60 -14.60 -24.58
N ARG A 150 -6.74 -15.23 -25.39
CA ARG A 150 -5.30 -14.90 -25.43
C ARG A 150 -5.02 -13.51 -25.99
N GLN A 151 -5.77 -13.10 -27.02
CA GLN A 151 -5.68 -11.77 -27.58
C GLN A 151 -6.07 -10.71 -26.55
N LEU A 152 -7.22 -10.88 -25.89
CA LEU A 152 -7.66 -9.99 -24.82
C LEU A 152 -6.63 -9.91 -23.69
N PHE A 153 -6.05 -11.05 -23.29
CA PHE A 153 -4.97 -11.04 -22.29
C PHE A 153 -3.75 -10.22 -22.74
N SER A 154 -3.31 -10.40 -24.00
CA SER A 154 -2.12 -9.73 -24.53
C SER A 154 -2.32 -8.22 -24.73
N GLU A 155 -3.54 -7.78 -25.04
CA GLU A 155 -3.90 -6.36 -25.18
C GLU A 155 -3.99 -5.63 -23.83
N ASN A 156 -4.21 -6.36 -22.74
CA ASN A 156 -4.35 -5.81 -21.38
C ASN A 156 -3.09 -6.07 -20.52
N LEU A 157 -1.96 -6.38 -21.15
CA LEU A 157 -0.65 -6.52 -20.51
C LEU A 157 0.16 -5.23 -20.65
#